data_AF-A0A960AQ55-F1
#
_entry.id   AF-A0A960AQ55-F1
#
_cell.length_a   1.000
_cell.length_b   1.000
_cell.length_c   1.000
_cell.angle_alpha   90.00
_cell.angle_beta   90.00
_cell.angle_gamma   90.00
#
_symmetry.space_group_name_H-M   'P 1'
#
loop_
_entity.id
_entity.type
_entity.pdbx_description
1 polymer ?
#
loop_
_entity_poly.entity_id
_entity_poly.type
_entity_poly.pdbx_seq_one_letter_code
_entity_poly.pdbx_strand_id
1 'polypeptide(L)'
;MIKVDTAALAALVDGTHSQPHQVLGAHADSDGVTVRVLRPDATEVDVVVGEDRYPMQHEYSGVWVAELPMTKVPDYRLAVAYGGDKLPADDPYRFLPTLGEMDQHLISEGRHEQLWEVLGAHAHTYETPNGPVQGVAFAVWAPNAQGVRVVGDFNYWNGTSTPMRSLGSSGVWEVFVPEIGPGTRYKYEIIGRDGVRRLKADPMAQATEVPPATASVVFSSDYRWADADWMTQRAERPAHASPMSIYEVHLGSWRQGLSYQQLAEELTNYVVAHGFTHVEFLPVMEHPFGGSWGYQVSAYYAPTARFGNPDDFRHLVDRLHQAGIGVIVDWVPAHFPKDEFALARFDGTPLYEHADPRRGEHPDWGTYVFDFGRPEVRNFLVANAVYWCEEFHIDGLRVDAVASMLYLDYSRNEGEWSPNAYGGRENLDAVQFLQEMNATV
;
A
#
# COMPACT_ATOMS: atom_id res chain seq x y z
N MET A 1 31.03 14.68 19.05
CA MET A 1 30.04 14.80 17.95
C MET A 1 30.50 14.03 16.71
N ILE A 2 29.73 12.99 16.33
CA ILE A 2 29.96 12.19 15.11
C ILE A 2 29.81 13.11 13.90
N LYS A 3 30.84 13.24 13.05
CA LYS A 3 30.77 14.08 11.84
C LYS A 3 30.09 13.36 10.69
N VAL A 4 29.26 14.09 9.95
CA VAL A 4 28.63 13.63 8.71
C VAL A 4 29.08 14.54 7.56
N ASP A 5 29.34 13.97 6.39
CA ASP A 5 29.70 14.74 5.21
C ASP A 5 28.52 15.59 4.73
N THR A 6 28.80 16.83 4.32
CA THR A 6 27.80 17.76 3.77
C THR A 6 27.05 17.16 2.58
N ALA A 7 27.70 16.31 1.78
CA ALA A 7 27.03 15.62 0.66
C ALA A 7 25.92 14.66 1.14
N ALA A 8 26.11 13.97 2.27
CA ALA A 8 25.08 13.12 2.85
C ALA A 8 23.92 13.94 3.42
N LEU A 9 24.21 15.09 4.06
CA LEU A 9 23.19 16.02 4.53
C LEU A 9 22.39 16.63 3.37
N ALA A 10 23.06 16.96 2.26
CA ALA A 10 22.41 17.43 1.04
C ALA A 10 21.49 16.36 0.45
N ALA A 11 21.97 15.12 0.28
CA ALA A 11 21.16 14.01 -0.23
C ALA A 11 19.92 13.75 0.63
N LEU A 12 20.02 13.93 1.95
CA LEU A 12 18.90 13.78 2.88
C LEU A 12 17.82 14.85 2.62
N VAL A 13 18.24 16.12 2.55
CA VAL A 13 17.37 17.27 2.29
C VAL A 13 16.78 17.25 0.88
N ASP A 14 17.54 16.76 -0.11
CA ASP A 14 17.09 16.61 -1.49
C ASP A 14 16.20 15.37 -1.68
N GLY A 15 16.29 14.39 -0.79
CA GLY A 15 15.43 13.20 -0.76
C GLY A 15 15.98 12.01 -1.53
N THR A 16 17.29 11.97 -1.78
CA THR A 16 18.00 10.91 -2.50
C THR A 16 18.87 10.04 -1.58
N HIS A 17 18.79 10.25 -0.26
CA HIS A 17 19.53 9.46 0.72
C HIS A 17 18.77 8.16 1.07
N SER A 18 19.37 7.00 0.81
CA SER A 18 18.72 5.70 1.01
C SER A 18 18.70 5.20 2.45
N GLN A 19 19.54 5.77 3.34
CA GLN A 19 19.68 5.34 4.72
C GLN A 19 19.55 6.50 5.74
N PRO A 20 18.42 7.24 5.78
CA PRO A 20 18.26 8.40 6.66
C PRO A 20 18.54 8.08 8.13
N HIS A 21 18.22 6.88 8.61
CA HIS A 21 18.48 6.42 9.99
C HIS A 21 19.96 6.26 10.33
N GLN A 22 20.88 6.26 9.36
CA GLN A 22 22.33 6.29 9.64
C GLN A 22 22.84 7.72 9.94
N VAL A 23 22.03 8.73 9.64
CA VAL A 23 22.37 10.15 9.82
C VAL A 23 21.49 10.77 10.90
N LEU A 24 20.18 10.56 10.80
CA LEU A 24 19.15 11.04 11.73
C LEU A 24 18.96 10.08 12.90
N GLY A 25 18.33 10.57 13.96
CA GLY A 25 18.17 9.86 15.22
C GLY A 25 19.37 10.04 16.15
N ALA A 26 19.40 9.21 17.20
CA ALA A 26 20.47 9.20 18.19
C ALA A 26 21.54 8.15 17.90
N HIS A 27 22.80 8.58 17.87
CA HIS A 27 23.97 7.75 17.59
C HIS A 27 24.99 7.90 18.71
N ALA A 28 25.36 6.80 19.35
CA ALA A 28 26.35 6.78 20.43
C ALA A 28 27.75 6.47 19.90
N ASP A 29 28.76 7.18 20.40
CA ASP A 29 30.18 6.89 20.22
C ASP A 29 30.92 6.83 21.58
N SER A 30 32.25 6.86 21.58
CA SER A 30 33.05 6.84 22.81
C SER A 30 32.96 8.13 23.63
N ASP A 31 32.55 9.24 23.00
CA ASP A 31 32.66 10.59 23.53
C ASP A 31 31.29 11.16 23.95
N GLY A 32 30.19 10.62 23.40
CA GLY A 32 28.83 10.97 23.78
C GLY A 32 27.73 10.37 22.90
N VAL A 33 26.52 10.93 23.00
CA VAL A 33 25.41 10.63 22.08
C VAL A 33 25.15 11.85 21.20
N THR A 34 25.30 11.69 19.88
CA THR A 34 24.93 12.71 18.90
C THR A 34 23.50 12.46 18.44
N VAL A 35 22.62 13.45 18.58
CA VAL A 35 21.25 13.41 18.07
C VAL A 35 21.14 14.35 16.88
N ARG A 36 20.65 13.85 15.75
CA ARG A 36 20.35 14.64 14.55
C ARG A 36 18.90 14.51 14.15
N VAL A 37 18.26 15.62 13.83
CA VAL A 37 16.86 15.64 13.37
C VAL A 37 16.69 16.51 12.14
N LEU A 38 15.76 16.14 11.27
CA LEU A 38 15.38 16.92 10.11
C LEU A 38 14.07 17.65 10.39
N ARG A 39 14.17 18.96 10.63
CA ARG A 39 13.07 19.90 10.85
C ARG A 39 13.27 21.12 9.94
N PRO A 40 12.88 21.00 8.66
CA PRO A 40 12.87 22.12 7.72
C PRO A 40 12.08 23.29 8.30
N ASP A 41 12.51 24.52 8.05
CA ASP A 41 11.85 25.77 8.48
C ASP A 41 11.68 25.98 9.99
N ALA A 42 12.17 25.06 10.84
CA ALA A 42 12.20 25.28 12.27
C ALA A 42 13.14 26.45 12.61
N THR A 43 12.76 27.22 13.62
CA THR A 43 13.56 28.34 14.16
C THR A 43 14.42 27.93 15.33
N GLU A 44 13.93 26.98 16.15
CA GLU A 44 14.66 26.41 17.28
C GLU A 44 14.24 24.96 17.47
N VAL A 45 15.19 24.12 17.90
CA VAL A 45 14.96 22.72 18.22
C VAL A 45 15.74 22.37 19.49
N ASP A 46 15.09 21.72 20.45
CA ASP A 46 15.74 21.14 21.62
C ASP A 46 15.51 19.63 21.64
N VAL A 47 16.52 18.87 22.09
CA VAL A 47 16.34 17.50 22.56
C VAL A 47 15.96 17.55 24.04
N VAL A 48 14.93 16.82 24.43
CA VAL A 48 14.40 16.75 25.80
C VAL A 48 14.62 15.36 26.36
N VAL A 49 15.36 15.26 27.47
CA VAL A 49 15.62 14.00 28.20
C VAL A 49 15.21 14.20 29.65
N GLY A 50 14.08 13.61 30.05
CA GLY A 50 13.49 13.89 31.36
C GLY A 50 13.13 15.38 31.48
N GLU A 51 13.72 16.07 32.46
CA GLU A 51 13.54 17.52 32.67
C GLU A 51 14.61 18.37 31.95
N ASP A 52 15.67 17.73 31.47
CA ASP A 52 16.79 18.42 30.83
C ASP A 52 16.49 18.74 29.36
N ARG A 53 16.91 19.94 28.93
CA ARG A 53 16.79 20.40 27.55
C ARG A 53 18.17 20.71 26.98
N TYR A 54 18.43 20.20 25.79
CA TYR A 54 19.68 20.39 25.06
C TYR A 54 19.37 21.12 23.74
N PRO A 55 19.65 22.43 23.65
CA PRO A 55 19.45 23.19 22.42
C PRO A 55 20.30 22.62 21.28
N MET A 56 19.69 22.41 20.13
CA MET A 56 20.35 21.92 18.93
C MET A 56 20.91 23.07 18.10
N GLN A 57 22.03 22.82 17.44
CA GLN A 57 22.63 23.74 16.47
C GLN A 57 22.13 23.39 15.07
N HIS A 58 21.81 24.40 14.27
CA HIS A 58 21.52 24.19 12.85
C HIS A 58 22.81 23.78 12.14
N GLU A 59 22.79 22.61 11.50
CA GLU A 59 23.95 22.02 10.81
C GLU A 59 23.86 22.25 9.30
N TYR A 60 22.69 21.97 8.69
CA TYR A 60 22.51 22.08 7.25
C TYR A 60 21.03 22.09 6.84
N SER A 61 20.53 23.15 6.21
CA SER A 61 19.21 23.21 5.54
C SER A 61 18.05 22.47 6.25
N GLY A 62 17.90 22.68 7.57
CA GLY A 62 16.85 22.06 8.39
C GLY A 62 17.29 20.81 9.15
N VAL A 63 18.52 20.35 8.97
CA VAL A 63 19.18 19.39 9.85
C VAL A 63 19.70 20.13 11.08
N TRP A 64 19.34 19.62 12.25
CA TRP A 64 19.77 20.12 13.55
C TRP A 64 20.54 19.04 14.29
N VAL A 65 21.57 19.41 15.05
CA VAL A 65 22.42 18.49 15.80
C VAL A 65 22.62 18.95 17.24
N ALA A 66 22.59 18.00 18.18
CA ALA A 66 23.03 18.19 19.56
C ALA A 66 23.89 17.02 20.02
N GLU A 67 24.81 17.29 20.95
CA GLU A 67 25.58 16.27 21.64
C GLU A 67 25.13 16.21 23.10
N LEU A 68 24.69 15.02 23.51
CA LEU A 68 24.23 14.76 24.87
C LEU A 68 25.40 14.20 25.69
N PRO A 69 25.60 14.66 26.94
CA PRO A 69 26.68 14.21 27.82
C PRO A 69 26.34 12.83 28.44
N MET A 70 26.04 11.84 27.59
CA MET A 70 25.59 10.50 27.97
C MET A 70 26.37 9.45 27.17
N THR A 71 26.54 8.25 27.72
CA THR A 71 27.27 7.14 27.08
C THR A 71 26.37 6.09 26.45
N LYS A 72 25.06 6.17 26.69
CA LYS A 72 24.04 5.30 26.11
C LYS A 72 22.94 6.18 25.54
N VAL A 73 22.35 5.77 24.43
CA VAL A 73 21.19 6.44 23.83
C VAL A 73 20.06 6.48 24.87
N PRO A 74 19.66 7.67 25.34
CA PRO A 74 18.51 7.80 26.24
C PRO A 74 17.22 7.67 25.45
N ASP A 75 16.11 7.48 26.15
CA ASP A 75 14.81 7.82 25.59
C ASP A 75 14.64 9.35 25.63
N TYR A 76 14.17 9.94 24.53
CA TYR A 76 14.09 11.39 24.36
C TYR A 76 12.88 11.81 23.55
N ARG A 77 12.56 13.10 23.64
CA ARG A 77 11.56 13.80 22.84
C ARG A 77 12.17 15.06 22.26
N LEU A 78 11.46 15.71 21.36
CA LEU A 78 11.87 16.98 20.76
C LEU A 78 10.96 18.11 21.24
N ALA A 79 11.49 19.32 21.27
CA ALA A 79 10.72 20.55 21.41
C ALA A 79 11.07 21.47 20.24
N VAL A 80 10.12 21.71 19.33
CA VAL A 80 10.35 22.36 18.03
C VAL A 80 9.54 23.65 17.93
N ALA A 81 10.16 24.76 17.52
CA ALA A 81 9.49 26.04 17.28
C ALA A 81 9.54 26.44 15.80
N TYR A 82 8.39 26.90 15.28
CA TYR A 82 8.23 27.47 13.94
C TYR A 82 7.82 28.95 14.03
N GLY A 83 8.63 29.76 14.71
CA GLY A 83 8.37 31.20 14.94
C GLY A 83 7.48 31.53 16.15
N GLY A 84 7.13 30.54 16.97
CA GLY A 84 6.35 30.68 18.21
C GLY A 84 6.88 29.79 19.33
N ASP A 85 6.00 29.38 20.25
CA ASP A 85 6.36 28.49 21.35
C ASP A 85 6.85 27.11 20.84
N LYS A 86 7.77 26.50 21.58
CA LYS A 86 8.24 25.13 21.29
C LYS A 86 7.14 24.12 21.60
N LEU A 87 6.75 23.36 20.58
CA LEU A 87 5.79 22.27 20.71
C LEU A 87 6.52 20.93 20.89
N PRO A 88 6.01 20.03 21.75
CA PRO A 88 6.56 18.69 21.86
C PRO A 88 6.33 17.92 20.55
N ALA A 89 7.31 17.12 20.17
CA ALA A 89 7.23 16.19 19.05
C ALA A 89 8.09 14.96 19.34
N ASP A 90 7.84 13.86 18.64
CA ASP A 90 8.75 12.72 18.62
C ASP A 90 9.73 12.77 17.43
N ASP A 91 10.71 11.87 17.43
CA ASP A 91 11.68 11.68 16.37
C ASP A 91 11.41 10.37 15.61
N PRO A 92 10.93 10.42 14.35
CA PRO A 92 10.71 9.21 13.54
C PRO A 92 11.95 8.31 13.42
N TYR A 93 13.16 8.87 13.52
CA TYR A 93 14.40 8.17 13.18
C TYR A 93 15.07 7.44 14.35
N ARG A 94 14.43 7.43 15.53
CA ARG A 94 14.91 6.65 16.69
C ARG A 94 14.35 5.22 16.76
N PHE A 95 13.42 4.87 15.87
CA PHE A 95 12.73 3.58 15.86
C PHE A 95 13.41 2.56 14.93
N LEU A 96 13.43 1.31 15.37
CA LEU A 96 13.94 0.17 14.58
C LEU A 96 13.01 -0.12 13.39
N PRO A 97 13.47 -0.87 12.36
CA PRO A 97 12.60 -1.36 11.28
C PRO A 97 11.37 -2.09 11.80
N THR A 98 10.22 -1.80 11.20
CA THR A 98 8.95 -2.46 11.49
C THR A 98 8.81 -3.80 10.75
N LEU A 99 9.60 -4.02 9.68
CA LEU A 99 9.64 -5.28 8.92
C LEU A 99 10.82 -6.15 9.35
N GLY A 100 10.55 -7.43 9.58
CA GLY A 100 11.55 -8.43 9.94
C GLY A 100 12.36 -8.96 8.75
N GLU A 101 13.41 -9.74 9.02
CA GLU A 101 14.22 -10.39 7.98
C GLU A 101 13.44 -11.46 7.20
N MET A 102 12.52 -12.16 7.88
CA MET A 102 11.68 -13.19 7.25
C MET A 102 10.71 -12.57 6.23
N ASP A 103 10.06 -11.46 6.58
CA ASP A 103 9.13 -10.77 5.69
C ASP A 103 9.87 -10.30 4.43
N GLN A 104 11.04 -9.68 4.60
CA GLN A 104 11.90 -9.25 3.50
C GLN A 104 12.31 -10.40 2.58
N HIS A 105 12.61 -11.57 3.15
CA HIS A 105 12.94 -12.78 2.40
C HIS A 105 11.74 -13.29 1.59
N LEU A 106 10.57 -13.43 2.22
CA LEU A 106 9.35 -13.90 1.56
C LEU A 106 8.88 -12.94 0.46
N ILE A 107 9.00 -11.63 0.68
CA ILE A 107 8.72 -10.61 -0.34
C ILE A 107 9.65 -10.81 -1.54
N SER A 108 10.95 -11.01 -1.30
CA SER A 108 11.95 -11.18 -2.36
C SER A 108 11.76 -12.49 -3.14
N GLU A 109 11.26 -13.55 -2.50
CA GLU A 109 10.90 -14.81 -3.17
C GLU A 109 9.54 -14.73 -3.89
N GLY A 110 8.74 -13.71 -3.61
CA GLY A 110 7.38 -13.57 -4.12
C GLY A 110 6.41 -14.61 -3.53
N ARG A 111 6.54 -14.92 -2.23
CA ARG A 111 5.79 -15.98 -1.53
C ARG A 111 5.18 -15.54 -0.19
N HIS A 112 5.06 -14.25 0.06
CA HIS A 112 4.45 -13.71 1.27
C HIS A 112 2.92 -13.70 1.13
N GLU A 113 2.24 -14.71 1.67
CA GLU A 113 0.78 -14.87 1.51
C GLU A 113 -0.01 -13.72 2.14
N GLN A 114 0.43 -13.20 3.29
CA GLN A 114 -0.20 -12.07 3.99
C GLN A 114 0.54 -10.75 3.74
N LEU A 115 0.89 -10.47 2.49
CA LEU A 115 1.72 -9.31 2.10
C LEU A 115 1.15 -7.97 2.61
N TRP A 116 -0.18 -7.87 2.71
CA TRP A 116 -0.88 -6.67 3.16
C TRP A 116 -0.69 -6.36 4.64
N GLU A 117 -0.19 -7.28 5.46
CA GLU A 117 0.10 -7.01 6.87
C GLU A 117 1.45 -6.33 7.09
N VAL A 118 2.36 -6.42 6.10
CA VAL A 118 3.74 -5.94 6.21
C VAL A 118 4.02 -4.76 5.29
N LEU A 119 3.44 -4.71 4.10
CA LEU A 119 3.50 -3.55 3.20
C LEU A 119 2.25 -2.67 3.38
N GLY A 120 2.36 -1.40 3.02
CA GLY A 120 1.29 -0.42 3.17
C GLY A 120 1.49 0.46 4.40
N ALA A 121 0.38 0.91 4.99
CA ALA A 121 0.38 1.77 6.16
C ALA A 121 -0.37 1.14 7.34
N HIS A 122 0.34 0.88 8.43
CA HIS A 122 -0.15 0.12 9.59
C HIS A 122 -0.04 0.91 10.87
N ALA A 123 -1.14 1.02 11.62
CA ALA A 123 -1.08 1.56 12.98
C ALA A 123 -0.17 0.67 13.83
N HIS A 124 0.82 1.26 14.49
CA HIS A 124 1.82 0.53 15.25
C HIS A 124 2.14 1.25 16.57
N THR A 125 2.49 0.48 17.60
CA THR A 125 2.84 1.00 18.93
C THR A 125 4.18 0.46 19.37
N TYR A 126 5.11 1.35 19.69
CA TYR A 126 6.37 1.00 20.34
C TYR A 126 6.26 1.23 21.85
N GLU A 127 6.64 0.24 22.65
CA GLU A 127 6.86 0.43 24.08
C GLU A 127 8.22 1.09 24.31
N THR A 128 8.23 2.28 24.90
CA THR A 128 9.46 3.03 25.21
C THR A 128 9.60 3.27 26.72
N PRO A 129 10.80 3.55 27.25
CA PRO A 129 10.97 3.89 28.67
C PRO A 129 10.07 5.03 29.18
N ASN A 130 9.70 5.99 28.32
CA ASN A 130 8.80 7.10 28.64
C ASN A 130 7.32 6.79 28.37
N GLY A 131 6.98 5.55 27.98
CA GLY A 131 5.62 5.09 27.70
C GLY A 131 5.40 4.64 26.26
N PRO A 132 4.19 4.16 25.92
CA PRO A 132 3.87 3.72 24.56
C PRO A 132 3.84 4.91 23.60
N VAL A 133 4.47 4.75 22.44
CA VAL A 133 4.42 5.71 21.32
C VAL A 133 3.63 5.08 20.19
N GLN A 134 2.48 5.67 19.89
CA GLN A 134 1.62 5.28 18.78
C GLN A 134 2.01 6.06 17.52
N GLY A 135 1.87 5.41 16.37
CA GLY A 135 2.16 6.00 15.07
C GLY A 135 1.72 5.08 13.94
N VAL A 136 2.22 5.36 12.74
CA VAL A 136 1.97 4.56 11.55
C VAL A 136 3.30 4.12 10.94
N ALA A 137 3.44 2.81 10.74
CA ALA A 137 4.50 2.21 9.96
C ALA A 137 4.12 2.24 8.47
N PHE A 138 4.97 2.82 7.64
CA PHE A 138 4.80 2.83 6.18
C PHE A 138 5.86 1.97 5.53
N ALA A 139 5.47 1.11 4.60
CA ALA A 139 6.38 0.30 3.82
C ALA A 139 5.93 0.16 2.36
N VAL A 140 6.85 0.42 1.43
CA VAL A 140 6.56 0.40 -0.01
C VAL A 140 7.69 -0.21 -0.83
N TRP A 141 7.36 -1.05 -1.79
CA TRP A 141 8.33 -1.65 -2.70
C TRP A 141 8.65 -0.70 -3.86
N ALA A 142 9.90 -0.23 -3.92
CA ALA A 142 10.40 0.67 -4.96
C ALA A 142 11.92 0.48 -5.16
N PRO A 143 12.35 -0.71 -5.64
CA PRO A 143 13.74 -1.15 -5.63
C PRO A 143 14.70 -0.24 -6.40
N ASN A 144 14.23 0.47 -7.43
CA ASN A 144 15.07 1.34 -8.23
C ASN A 144 14.97 2.82 -7.86
N ALA A 145 14.15 3.19 -6.88
CA ALA A 145 14.02 4.57 -6.46
C ALA A 145 15.36 5.10 -5.93
N GLN A 146 15.67 6.35 -6.25
CA GLN A 146 16.80 7.06 -5.64
C GLN A 146 16.47 7.46 -4.19
N GLY A 147 15.19 7.72 -3.92
CA GLY A 147 14.70 7.95 -2.57
C GLY A 147 13.18 8.00 -2.51
N VAL A 148 12.66 7.70 -1.33
CA VAL A 148 11.22 7.68 -1.05
C VAL A 148 10.96 8.46 0.24
N ARG A 149 9.86 9.22 0.24
CA ARG A 149 9.35 9.96 1.40
C ARG A 149 7.87 9.71 1.56
N VAL A 150 7.35 9.83 2.78
CA VAL A 150 5.91 9.84 3.03
C VAL A 150 5.42 11.28 3.10
N VAL A 151 4.40 11.64 2.32
CA VAL A 151 3.74 12.95 2.38
C VAL A 151 2.29 12.78 2.78
N GLY A 152 1.73 13.74 3.52
CA GLY A 152 0.35 13.68 3.93
C GLY A 152 -0.07 14.91 4.73
N ASP A 153 -1.25 14.83 5.34
CA ASP A 153 -1.79 15.95 6.13
C ASP A 153 -0.85 16.38 7.26
N PHE A 154 -0.18 15.41 7.89
CA PHE A 154 0.73 15.60 9.03
C PHE A 154 2.02 16.38 8.71
N ASN A 155 2.40 16.48 7.44
CA ASN A 155 3.54 17.28 6.99
C ASN A 155 3.17 18.28 5.89
N TYR A 156 1.89 18.63 5.79
CA TYR A 156 1.36 19.59 4.82
C TYR A 156 1.75 19.25 3.37
N TRP A 157 1.77 17.95 3.06
CA TRP A 157 2.13 17.43 1.74
C TRP A 157 3.58 17.77 1.31
N ASN A 158 4.48 18.01 2.28
CA ASN A 158 5.91 18.23 2.07
C ASN A 158 6.74 17.12 2.72
N GLY A 159 7.35 16.26 1.90
CA GLY A 159 8.07 15.06 2.35
C GLY A 159 9.47 15.29 2.90
N THR A 160 9.94 16.54 2.96
CA THR A 160 11.33 16.82 3.34
C THR A 160 11.67 16.30 4.72
N SER A 161 10.74 16.34 5.68
CA SER A 161 10.96 15.86 7.06
C SER A 161 10.79 14.35 7.27
N THR A 162 10.37 13.62 6.24
CA THR A 162 9.95 12.20 6.34
C THR A 162 10.55 11.29 5.25
N PRO A 163 11.88 11.34 4.96
CA PRO A 163 12.54 10.32 4.14
C PRO A 163 12.46 8.93 4.77
N MET A 164 12.30 7.92 3.92
CA MET A 164 12.25 6.50 4.27
C MET A 164 13.62 5.85 4.11
N ARG A 165 13.90 4.78 4.87
CA ARG A 165 15.11 3.95 4.67
C ARG A 165 14.82 2.81 3.72
N SER A 166 15.79 2.47 2.88
CA SER A 166 15.78 1.24 2.10
C SER A 166 16.25 0.06 2.96
N LEU A 167 15.46 -1.02 2.98
CA LEU A 167 15.75 -2.28 3.66
C LEU A 167 16.59 -3.20 2.75
N GLY A 168 17.71 -2.67 2.27
CA GLY A 168 18.71 -3.43 1.52
C GLY A 168 18.19 -4.04 0.22
N SER A 169 18.50 -5.31 -0.02
CA SER A 169 18.21 -6.01 -1.28
C SER A 169 16.74 -6.32 -1.52
N SER A 170 15.87 -6.17 -0.50
CA SER A 170 14.43 -6.36 -0.65
C SER A 170 13.78 -5.31 -1.57
N GLY A 171 14.43 -4.15 -1.73
CA GLY A 171 13.85 -3.02 -2.47
C GLY A 171 12.69 -2.33 -1.75
N VAL A 172 12.39 -2.73 -0.51
CA VAL A 172 11.36 -2.11 0.33
C VAL A 172 11.94 -0.88 1.01
N TRP A 173 11.16 0.19 1.02
CA TRP A 173 11.41 1.41 1.76
C TRP A 173 10.48 1.47 2.95
N GLU A 174 10.98 1.86 4.13
CA GLU A 174 10.18 1.90 5.35
C GLU A 174 10.48 3.13 6.23
N VAL A 175 9.45 3.61 6.94
CA VAL A 175 9.57 4.56 8.05
C VAL A 175 8.39 4.41 9.01
N PHE A 176 8.65 4.54 10.31
CA PHE A 176 7.61 4.74 11.31
C PHE A 176 7.44 6.24 11.61
N VAL A 177 6.23 6.77 11.40
CA VAL A 177 5.89 8.14 11.74
C VAL A 177 5.06 8.15 13.03
N PRO A 178 5.59 8.70 14.14
CA PRO A 178 4.90 8.78 15.42
C PRO A 178 3.78 9.83 15.39
N GLU A 179 2.83 9.70 16.31
CA GLU A 179 1.77 10.69 16.59
C GLU A 179 0.76 10.90 15.46
N ILE A 180 0.69 9.95 14.53
CA ILE A 180 -0.37 9.86 13.51
C ILE A 180 -1.08 8.50 13.61
N GLY A 181 -2.22 8.37 12.94
CA GLY A 181 -3.05 7.16 13.05
C GLY A 181 -4.10 7.04 11.94
N PRO A 182 -5.04 6.08 12.07
CA PRO A 182 -6.12 5.87 11.12
C PRO A 182 -6.86 7.16 10.75
N GLY A 183 -7.23 7.30 9.48
CA GLY A 183 -7.82 8.50 8.89
C GLY A 183 -6.80 9.47 8.27
N THR A 184 -5.50 9.27 8.53
CA THR A 184 -4.43 10.09 7.94
C THR A 184 -4.37 9.87 6.43
N ARG A 185 -4.44 10.95 5.64
CA ARG A 185 -4.26 10.89 4.18
C ARG A 185 -2.80 11.02 3.84
N TYR A 186 -2.32 10.18 2.94
CA TYR A 186 -0.92 10.15 2.55
C TYR A 186 -0.70 9.69 1.11
N LYS A 187 0.52 9.94 0.63
CA LYS A 187 1.12 9.42 -0.59
C LYS A 187 2.61 9.17 -0.37
N TYR A 188 3.22 8.43 -1.27
CA TYR A 188 4.68 8.36 -1.38
C TYR A 188 5.17 9.42 -2.38
N GLU A 189 6.12 10.25 -1.95
CA GLU A 189 6.94 11.05 -2.84
C GLU A 189 8.15 10.21 -3.25
N ILE A 190 8.19 9.77 -4.51
CA ILE A 190 9.21 8.88 -5.05
C ILE A 190 10.08 9.66 -6.04
N ILE A 191 11.39 9.67 -5.81
CA ILE A 191 12.38 10.08 -6.81
C ILE A 191 12.78 8.81 -7.57
N GLY A 192 12.24 8.65 -8.77
CA GLY A 192 12.47 7.46 -9.57
C GLY A 192 13.92 7.33 -10.05
N ARG A 193 14.28 6.17 -10.61
CA ARG A 193 15.57 5.94 -11.25
C ARG A 193 15.87 6.93 -12.38
N ASP A 194 14.81 7.43 -13.01
CA ASP A 194 14.85 8.45 -14.05
C ASP A 194 15.09 9.88 -13.53
N GLY A 195 15.23 10.06 -12.20
CA GLY A 195 15.45 11.35 -11.55
C GLY A 195 14.19 12.20 -11.42
N VAL A 196 13.02 11.67 -11.78
CA VAL A 196 11.76 12.41 -11.73
C VAL A 196 11.07 12.14 -10.39
N ARG A 197 10.64 13.23 -9.74
CA ARG A 197 9.86 13.20 -8.49
C ARG A 197 8.38 13.05 -8.79
N ARG A 198 7.72 12.07 -8.17
CA ARG A 198 6.29 11.77 -8.37
C ARG A 198 5.58 11.58 -7.03
N LEU A 199 4.29 11.90 -7.00
CA LEU A 199 3.41 11.53 -5.91
C LEU A 199 2.62 10.29 -6.30
N LYS A 200 2.82 9.20 -5.56
CA LYS A 200 2.20 7.90 -5.77
C LYS A 200 1.24 7.57 -4.64
N ALA A 201 0.04 7.12 -4.99
CA ALA A 201 -0.82 6.40 -4.06
C ALA A 201 -0.12 5.09 -3.64
N ASP A 202 -0.43 4.63 -2.43
CA ASP A 202 0.09 3.37 -1.92
C ASP A 202 -0.49 2.19 -2.72
N PRO A 203 0.34 1.33 -3.35
CA PRO A 203 -0.13 0.09 -3.99
C PRO A 203 -0.92 -0.82 -3.06
N MET A 204 -0.61 -0.78 -1.76
CA MET A 204 -1.19 -1.57 -0.67
C MET A 204 -2.19 -0.74 0.16
N ALA A 205 -2.73 0.35 -0.38
CA ALA A 205 -3.75 1.14 0.30
C ALA A 205 -4.95 0.25 0.68
N GLN A 206 -5.32 0.25 1.96
CA GLN A 206 -6.52 -0.43 2.47
C GLN A 206 -7.76 0.48 2.45
N ALA A 207 -7.56 1.79 2.35
CA ALA A 207 -8.60 2.79 2.12
C ALA A 207 -8.06 3.95 1.27
N THR A 208 -8.96 4.67 0.62
CA THR A 208 -8.65 5.75 -0.33
C THR A 208 -9.55 6.96 -0.08
N GLU A 209 -9.14 8.12 -0.58
CA GLU A 209 -10.08 9.24 -0.75
C GLU A 209 -11.07 8.95 -1.89
N VAL A 210 -12.25 9.56 -1.83
CA VAL A 210 -13.25 9.46 -2.88
C VAL A 210 -12.71 10.11 -4.18
N PRO A 211 -12.75 9.42 -5.33
CA PRO A 211 -12.35 10.02 -6.61
C PRO A 211 -13.10 11.33 -6.91
N PRO A 212 -12.45 12.35 -7.51
CA PRO A 212 -11.16 12.29 -8.22
C PRO A 212 -9.93 12.51 -7.31
N ALA A 213 -10.09 12.58 -5.99
CA ALA A 213 -8.95 12.59 -5.09
C ALA A 213 -8.22 11.24 -5.14
N THR A 214 -6.93 11.24 -4.80
CA THR A 214 -6.02 10.12 -5.09
C THR A 214 -5.09 9.79 -3.93
N ALA A 215 -5.28 10.38 -2.75
CA ALA A 215 -4.52 9.97 -1.59
C ALA A 215 -5.00 8.60 -1.07
N SER A 216 -4.05 7.84 -0.55
CA SER A 216 -4.32 6.69 0.30
C SER A 216 -4.71 7.19 1.69
N VAL A 217 -5.49 6.41 2.42
CA VAL A 217 -5.92 6.72 3.78
C VAL A 217 -5.45 5.58 4.69
N VAL A 218 -4.77 5.92 5.79
CA VAL A 218 -4.41 4.93 6.82
C VAL A 218 -5.71 4.38 7.39
N PHE A 219 -5.87 3.07 7.39
CA PHE A 219 -7.07 2.40 7.87
C PHE A 219 -6.73 1.34 8.91
N SER A 220 -7.62 1.14 9.87
CA SER A 220 -7.54 0.05 10.84
C SER A 220 -8.98 -0.37 11.11
N SER A 221 -9.26 -1.65 10.87
CA SER A 221 -10.58 -2.24 11.06
C SER A 221 -10.78 -2.61 12.53
N ASP A 222 -11.97 -2.33 13.07
CA ASP A 222 -12.47 -2.95 14.29
C ASP A 222 -13.76 -3.77 14.05
N TYR A 223 -14.04 -4.06 12.76
CA TYR A 223 -15.23 -4.79 12.34
C TYR A 223 -15.31 -6.19 12.97
N ARG A 224 -16.51 -6.54 13.44
CA ARG A 224 -16.80 -7.85 14.02
C ARG A 224 -17.85 -8.56 13.17
N TRP A 225 -17.40 -9.58 12.46
CA TRP A 225 -18.25 -10.42 11.63
C TRP A 225 -19.30 -11.21 12.43
N ALA A 226 -20.46 -11.41 11.82
CA ALA A 226 -21.55 -12.23 12.35
C ALA A 226 -21.97 -13.36 11.40
N ASP A 227 -21.05 -13.83 10.55
CA ASP A 227 -21.26 -14.83 9.50
C ASP A 227 -20.56 -16.17 9.76
N ALA A 228 -20.14 -16.46 10.99
CA ALA A 228 -19.38 -17.67 11.32
C ALA A 228 -20.06 -18.98 10.87
N ASP A 229 -21.40 -19.03 10.95
CA ASP A 229 -22.19 -20.18 10.48
C ASP A 229 -22.09 -20.36 8.95
N TRP A 230 -22.08 -19.25 8.19
CA TRP A 230 -21.89 -19.26 6.73
C TRP A 230 -20.49 -19.76 6.38
N MET A 231 -19.46 -19.18 7.00
CA MET A 231 -18.07 -19.53 6.73
C MET A 231 -17.77 -21.00 7.01
N THR A 232 -18.34 -21.55 8.10
CA THR A 232 -18.24 -22.97 8.42
C THR A 232 -18.91 -23.84 7.36
N GLN A 233 -20.13 -23.51 6.96
CA GLN A 233 -20.87 -24.27 5.94
C GLN A 233 -20.22 -24.19 4.55
N ARG A 234 -19.65 -23.04 4.19
CA ARG A 234 -18.94 -22.82 2.93
C ARG A 234 -17.78 -23.80 2.76
N ALA A 235 -16.98 -23.99 3.81
CA ALA A 235 -15.82 -24.89 3.79
C ALA A 235 -16.20 -26.37 3.54
N GLU A 236 -17.40 -26.79 3.94
CA GLU A 236 -17.87 -28.18 3.78
C GLU A 236 -18.63 -28.42 2.46
N ARG A 237 -19.10 -27.34 1.82
CA ARG A 237 -20.02 -27.43 0.68
C ARG A 237 -19.25 -27.50 -0.66
N PRO A 238 -19.43 -28.56 -1.48
CA PRO A 238 -18.82 -28.61 -2.80
C PRO A 238 -19.48 -27.60 -3.72
N ALA A 239 -18.82 -26.46 -3.96
CA ALA A 239 -19.35 -25.36 -4.78
C ALA A 239 -19.75 -25.82 -6.19
N HIS A 240 -18.92 -26.62 -6.85
CA HIS A 240 -19.16 -27.15 -8.21
C HIS A 240 -20.39 -28.07 -8.33
N ALA A 241 -20.86 -28.64 -7.23
CA ALA A 241 -22.03 -29.53 -7.18
C ALA A 241 -23.26 -28.87 -6.56
N SER A 242 -23.14 -27.60 -6.16
CA SER A 242 -24.18 -26.84 -5.47
C SER A 242 -25.01 -26.01 -6.45
N PRO A 243 -26.28 -25.71 -6.13
CA PRO A 243 -27.05 -24.73 -6.90
C PRO A 243 -26.34 -23.38 -6.94
N MET A 244 -26.18 -22.83 -8.15
CA MET A 244 -25.55 -21.53 -8.39
C MET A 244 -26.38 -20.74 -9.40
N SER A 245 -27.16 -19.81 -8.88
CA SER A 245 -27.85 -18.75 -9.61
C SER A 245 -27.33 -17.41 -9.09
N ILE A 246 -26.70 -16.66 -9.99
CA ILE A 246 -25.94 -15.44 -9.70
C ILE A 246 -26.73 -14.23 -10.21
N TYR A 247 -26.83 -13.19 -9.37
CA TYR A 247 -27.28 -11.86 -9.78
C TYR A 247 -26.07 -10.95 -9.92
N GLU A 248 -25.68 -10.62 -11.15
CA GLU A 248 -24.56 -9.70 -11.44
C GLU A 248 -25.00 -8.25 -11.20
N VAL A 249 -24.18 -7.49 -10.47
CA VAL A 249 -24.51 -6.14 -9.98
C VAL A 249 -23.33 -5.19 -10.14
N HIS A 250 -23.56 -4.07 -10.82
CA HIS A 250 -22.72 -2.88 -10.68
C HIS A 250 -23.28 -1.98 -9.56
N LEU A 251 -22.58 -1.92 -8.43
CA LEU A 251 -23.06 -1.25 -7.21
C LEU A 251 -23.47 0.21 -7.44
N GLY A 252 -22.69 0.96 -8.22
CA GLY A 252 -22.93 2.37 -8.46
C GLY A 252 -24.12 2.70 -9.36
N SER A 253 -24.68 1.71 -10.07
CA SER A 253 -25.79 1.92 -11.01
C SER A 253 -27.01 1.05 -10.75
N TRP A 254 -26.94 0.06 -9.85
CA TRP A 254 -28.10 -0.74 -9.45
C TRP A 254 -29.22 0.15 -8.89
N ARG A 255 -28.87 0.97 -7.90
CA ARG A 255 -29.66 2.10 -7.40
C ARG A 255 -28.72 3.22 -7.02
N GLN A 256 -28.81 4.34 -7.73
CA GLN A 256 -27.88 5.45 -7.58
C GLN A 256 -28.01 6.11 -6.20
N GLY A 257 -26.88 6.49 -5.63
CA GLY A 257 -26.81 7.25 -4.36
C GLY A 257 -26.83 6.40 -3.10
N LEU A 258 -26.78 5.06 -3.21
CA LEU A 258 -26.71 4.18 -2.05
C LEU A 258 -25.28 4.00 -1.56
N SER A 259 -25.10 4.03 -0.23
CA SER A 259 -23.89 3.58 0.45
C SER A 259 -23.85 2.05 0.56
N TYR A 260 -22.70 1.48 0.93
CA TYR A 260 -22.59 0.05 1.24
C TYR A 260 -23.56 -0.37 2.36
N GLN A 261 -23.77 0.46 3.38
CA GLN A 261 -24.74 0.19 4.44
C GLN A 261 -26.18 0.10 3.91
N GLN A 262 -26.57 0.99 2.99
CA GLN A 262 -27.90 0.97 2.39
C GLN A 262 -28.05 -0.22 1.42
N LEU A 263 -27.00 -0.54 0.66
CA LEU A 263 -26.96 -1.74 -0.17
C LEU A 263 -27.10 -3.01 0.68
N ALA A 264 -26.50 -3.05 1.86
CA ALA A 264 -26.57 -4.20 2.78
C ALA A 264 -28.00 -4.56 3.20
N GLU A 265 -28.91 -3.57 3.23
CA GLU A 265 -30.33 -3.79 3.44
C GLU A 265 -31.08 -4.00 2.13
N GLU A 266 -30.99 -3.03 1.20
CA GLU A 266 -31.84 -3.01 0.00
C GLU A 266 -31.50 -4.13 -0.98
N LEU A 267 -30.21 -4.34 -1.27
CA LEU A 267 -29.77 -5.34 -2.24
C LEU A 267 -29.98 -6.75 -1.68
N THR A 268 -29.63 -6.97 -0.42
CA THR A 268 -29.85 -8.26 0.26
C THR A 268 -31.32 -8.66 0.22
N ASN A 269 -32.23 -7.76 0.61
CA ASN A 269 -33.67 -8.03 0.56
C ASN A 269 -34.15 -8.33 -0.87
N TYR A 270 -33.64 -7.61 -1.87
CA TYR A 270 -34.00 -7.84 -3.26
C TYR A 270 -33.55 -9.21 -3.75
N VAL A 271 -32.29 -9.58 -3.51
CA VAL A 271 -31.69 -10.84 -3.97
C VAL A 271 -32.38 -12.04 -3.34
N VAL A 272 -32.65 -11.98 -2.03
CA VAL A 272 -33.40 -13.02 -1.29
C VAL A 272 -34.82 -13.16 -1.84
N ALA A 273 -35.54 -12.06 -2.03
CA ALA A 273 -36.92 -12.10 -2.52
C ALA A 273 -37.05 -12.72 -3.92
N HIS A 274 -35.99 -12.68 -4.73
CA HIS A 274 -35.96 -13.25 -6.08
C HIS A 274 -35.30 -14.64 -6.14
N GLY A 275 -34.84 -15.19 -5.01
CA GLY A 275 -34.37 -16.58 -4.90
C GLY A 275 -33.01 -16.86 -5.56
N PHE A 276 -32.17 -15.84 -5.73
CA PHE A 276 -30.78 -16.04 -6.13
C PHE A 276 -29.98 -16.68 -4.99
N THR A 277 -28.87 -17.32 -5.34
CA THR A 277 -27.96 -17.96 -4.37
C THR A 277 -26.70 -17.15 -4.12
N HIS A 278 -26.33 -16.31 -5.09
CA HIS A 278 -25.11 -15.51 -5.06
C HIS A 278 -25.38 -14.13 -5.70
N VAL A 279 -24.60 -13.15 -5.30
CA VAL A 279 -24.35 -11.93 -6.07
C VAL A 279 -22.96 -11.99 -6.67
N GLU A 280 -22.80 -11.44 -7.88
CA GLU A 280 -21.49 -11.14 -8.46
C GLU A 280 -21.37 -9.63 -8.60
N PHE A 281 -20.39 -9.04 -7.92
CA PHE A 281 -20.12 -7.62 -8.06
C PHE A 281 -19.12 -7.39 -9.20
N LEU A 282 -19.45 -6.46 -10.09
CA LEU A 282 -18.43 -5.80 -10.90
C LEU A 282 -17.34 -5.21 -9.98
N PRO A 283 -16.13 -4.92 -10.49
CA PRO A 283 -14.97 -4.70 -9.65
C PRO A 283 -15.21 -3.65 -8.56
N VAL A 284 -15.03 -4.06 -7.31
CA VAL A 284 -15.24 -3.21 -6.13
C VAL A 284 -13.97 -2.49 -5.67
N MET A 285 -12.81 -2.85 -6.23
CA MET A 285 -11.54 -2.18 -5.94
C MET A 285 -11.58 -0.71 -6.35
N GLU A 286 -10.80 0.14 -5.70
CA GLU A 286 -10.77 1.57 -6.04
C GLU A 286 -10.27 1.79 -7.48
N HIS A 287 -11.01 2.61 -8.22
CA HIS A 287 -10.77 2.95 -9.61
C HIS A 287 -11.09 4.44 -9.83
N PRO A 288 -10.30 5.21 -10.58
CA PRO A 288 -10.48 6.66 -10.66
C PRO A 288 -11.68 7.05 -11.53
N PHE A 289 -11.95 6.29 -12.60
CA PHE A 289 -12.95 6.63 -13.61
C PHE A 289 -14.15 5.69 -13.57
N GLY A 290 -15.32 6.19 -13.17
CA GLY A 290 -16.55 5.37 -13.09
C GLY A 290 -17.02 4.79 -14.43
N GLY A 291 -16.62 5.39 -15.56
CA GLY A 291 -16.94 4.87 -16.89
C GLY A 291 -16.18 3.60 -17.27
N SER A 292 -15.16 3.19 -16.51
CA SER A 292 -14.51 1.88 -16.67
C SER A 292 -15.31 0.73 -16.05
N TRP A 293 -16.39 1.05 -15.33
CA TRP A 293 -17.20 0.11 -14.53
C TRP A 293 -16.41 -0.65 -13.46
N GLY A 294 -15.22 -0.17 -13.11
CA GLY A 294 -14.32 -0.80 -12.15
C GLY A 294 -13.11 -1.51 -12.77
N TYR A 295 -13.10 -1.79 -14.08
CA TYR A 295 -12.05 -2.60 -14.72
C TYR A 295 -10.72 -1.85 -14.94
N GLN A 296 -10.63 -0.57 -14.57
CA GLN A 296 -9.36 0.18 -14.54
C GLN A 296 -9.01 0.53 -13.09
N VAL A 297 -8.53 -0.48 -12.35
CA VAL A 297 -8.23 -0.41 -10.92
C VAL A 297 -6.96 0.40 -10.64
N SER A 298 -6.99 1.26 -9.63
CA SER A 298 -5.83 2.01 -9.13
C SER A 298 -5.38 1.62 -7.72
N ALA A 299 -6.27 1.11 -6.87
CA ALA A 299 -5.89 0.55 -5.57
C ALA A 299 -6.53 -0.82 -5.36
N TYR A 300 -5.72 -1.87 -5.46
CA TYR A 300 -6.17 -3.26 -5.48
C TYR A 300 -6.62 -3.77 -4.11
N TYR A 301 -6.10 -3.17 -3.03
CA TYR A 301 -6.35 -3.58 -1.64
C TYR A 301 -7.41 -2.72 -0.93
N ALA A 302 -8.09 -1.80 -1.62
CA ALA A 302 -9.13 -0.97 -1.04
C ALA A 302 -10.46 -1.15 -1.80
N PRO A 303 -11.59 -1.39 -1.12
CA PRO A 303 -12.90 -1.18 -1.74
C PRO A 303 -13.07 0.30 -2.06
N THR A 304 -13.75 0.61 -3.16
CA THR A 304 -13.92 1.99 -3.62
C THR A 304 -14.61 2.86 -2.57
N ALA A 305 -14.01 4.01 -2.28
CA ALA A 305 -14.51 4.93 -1.26
C ALA A 305 -15.84 5.61 -1.64
N ARG A 306 -16.32 5.41 -2.89
CA ARG A 306 -17.58 5.98 -3.40
C ARG A 306 -18.80 5.63 -2.55
N PHE A 307 -18.80 4.46 -1.91
CA PHE A 307 -19.98 3.94 -1.21
C PHE A 307 -19.80 3.87 0.31
N GLY A 308 -18.62 4.17 0.85
CA GLY A 308 -18.34 4.08 2.28
C GLY A 308 -16.88 3.71 2.54
N ASN A 309 -16.58 3.40 3.79
CA ASN A 309 -15.27 2.89 4.19
C ASN A 309 -15.19 1.35 4.02
N PRO A 310 -14.01 0.74 4.22
CA PRO A 310 -13.87 -0.72 4.12
C PRO A 310 -14.75 -1.53 5.06
N ASP A 311 -15.04 -1.06 6.27
CA ASP A 311 -15.94 -1.76 7.20
C ASP A 311 -17.40 -1.70 6.76
N ASP A 312 -17.81 -0.64 6.06
CA ASP A 312 -19.12 -0.58 5.43
C ASP A 312 -19.26 -1.64 4.33
N PHE A 313 -18.18 -1.93 3.58
CA PHE A 313 -18.17 -3.03 2.61
C PHE A 313 -18.19 -4.40 3.30
N ARG A 314 -17.45 -4.60 4.39
CA ARG A 314 -17.56 -5.82 5.23
C ARG A 314 -18.99 -6.01 5.71
N HIS A 315 -19.66 -4.93 6.12
CA HIS A 315 -21.06 -4.98 6.51
C HIS A 315 -21.99 -5.46 5.40
N LEU A 316 -21.80 -5.00 4.16
CA LEU A 316 -22.56 -5.51 3.01
C LEU A 316 -22.39 -7.02 2.84
N VAL A 317 -21.15 -7.51 2.86
CA VAL A 317 -20.85 -8.95 2.73
C VAL A 317 -21.46 -9.75 3.87
N ASP A 318 -21.25 -9.32 5.11
CA ASP A 318 -21.78 -9.98 6.31
C ASP A 318 -23.31 -10.08 6.28
N ARG A 319 -24.00 -9.02 5.83
CA ARG A 319 -25.46 -9.04 5.68
C ARG A 319 -25.95 -10.01 4.60
N LEU A 320 -25.20 -10.17 3.50
CA LEU A 320 -25.49 -11.17 2.46
C LEU A 320 -25.28 -12.60 3.00
N HIS A 321 -24.18 -12.85 3.71
CA HIS A 321 -23.90 -14.15 4.32
C HIS A 321 -24.94 -14.56 5.37
N GLN A 322 -25.32 -13.64 6.26
CA GLN A 322 -26.40 -13.87 7.23
C GLN A 322 -27.76 -14.16 6.56
N ALA A 323 -27.93 -13.75 5.31
CA ALA A 323 -29.11 -14.04 4.49
C ALA A 323 -28.95 -15.30 3.61
N GLY A 324 -27.81 -16.01 3.71
CA GLY A 324 -27.52 -17.21 2.93
C GLY A 324 -27.17 -16.95 1.47
N ILE A 325 -26.66 -15.76 1.15
CA ILE A 325 -26.25 -15.34 -0.19
C ILE A 325 -24.73 -15.27 -0.27
N GLY A 326 -24.14 -15.98 -1.21
CA GLY A 326 -22.70 -15.90 -1.45
C GLY A 326 -22.30 -14.67 -2.27
N VAL A 327 -21.06 -14.21 -2.07
CA VAL A 327 -20.52 -13.01 -2.72
C VAL A 327 -19.34 -13.37 -3.61
N ILE A 328 -19.51 -13.11 -4.90
CA ILE A 328 -18.45 -13.20 -5.91
C ILE A 328 -18.03 -11.79 -6.29
N VAL A 329 -16.74 -11.57 -6.51
CA VAL A 329 -16.20 -10.28 -6.96
C VAL A 329 -15.44 -10.45 -8.27
N ASP A 330 -15.70 -9.57 -9.22
CA ASP A 330 -14.84 -9.41 -10.40
C ASP A 330 -13.46 -8.89 -9.98
N TRP A 331 -12.46 -9.73 -10.17
CA TRP A 331 -11.06 -9.44 -9.88
C TRP A 331 -10.31 -9.16 -11.17
N VAL A 332 -9.46 -8.12 -11.16
CA VAL A 332 -8.89 -7.52 -12.39
C VAL A 332 -7.35 -7.63 -12.44
N PRO A 333 -6.77 -8.84 -12.49
CA PRO A 333 -5.32 -9.04 -12.57
C PRO A 333 -4.76 -8.86 -14.00
N ALA A 334 -5.61 -8.67 -15.00
CA ALA A 334 -5.21 -8.68 -16.40
C ALA A 334 -4.39 -7.44 -16.81
N HIS A 335 -4.72 -6.28 -16.24
CA HIS A 335 -4.11 -5.00 -16.61
C HIS A 335 -4.38 -3.92 -15.55
N PHE A 336 -3.71 -2.78 -15.69
CA PHE A 336 -3.92 -1.58 -14.88
C PHE A 336 -3.75 -0.30 -15.73
N PRO A 337 -4.39 0.83 -15.37
CA PRO A 337 -4.34 2.04 -16.19
C PRO A 337 -2.99 2.77 -16.07
N LYS A 338 -2.73 3.70 -17.01
CA LYS A 338 -1.47 4.48 -17.07
C LYS A 338 -1.48 5.73 -16.18
N ASP A 339 -2.40 5.80 -15.22
CA ASP A 339 -2.49 6.93 -14.30
C ASP A 339 -1.18 7.13 -13.52
N GLU A 340 -0.56 8.30 -13.66
CA GLU A 340 0.76 8.57 -13.07
C GLU A 340 0.76 8.47 -11.55
N PHE A 341 -0.37 8.71 -10.88
CA PHE A 341 -0.47 8.61 -9.43
C PHE A 341 -0.51 7.15 -8.92
N ALA A 342 -0.71 6.15 -9.78
CA ALA A 342 -0.86 4.74 -9.40
C ALA A 342 0.39 3.91 -9.78
N LEU A 343 0.22 2.67 -10.26
CA LEU A 343 1.31 1.71 -10.46
C LEU A 343 2.25 2.01 -11.65
N ALA A 344 1.81 2.82 -12.61
CA ALA A 344 2.56 3.10 -13.84
C ALA A 344 3.96 3.66 -13.58
N ARG A 345 5.02 2.98 -14.06
CA ARG A 345 6.41 3.40 -13.89
C ARG A 345 6.77 3.77 -12.45
N PHE A 346 6.32 2.95 -11.49
CA PHE A 346 6.22 3.31 -10.07
C PHE A 346 7.48 3.95 -9.48
N ASP A 347 8.65 3.36 -9.75
CA ASP A 347 9.96 3.82 -9.28
C ASP A 347 10.82 4.45 -10.40
N GLY A 348 10.19 4.94 -11.46
CA GLY A 348 10.84 5.47 -12.68
C GLY A 348 11.21 4.39 -13.71
N THR A 349 11.06 3.11 -13.36
CA THR A 349 11.24 1.96 -14.28
C THR A 349 9.91 1.25 -14.53
N PRO A 350 9.78 0.43 -15.60
CA PRO A 350 8.70 -0.56 -15.72
C PRO A 350 8.76 -1.56 -14.56
N LEU A 351 8.06 -1.25 -13.46
CA LEU A 351 8.18 -1.99 -12.21
C LEU A 351 7.12 -3.08 -12.10
N TYR A 352 5.85 -2.66 -12.16
CA TYR A 352 4.69 -3.54 -12.13
C TYR A 352 4.35 -4.04 -13.54
N GLU A 353 4.55 -3.22 -14.55
CA GLU A 353 4.38 -3.55 -15.96
C GLU A 353 5.61 -4.21 -16.56
N HIS A 354 5.40 -5.11 -17.52
CA HIS A 354 6.51 -5.78 -18.22
C HIS A 354 7.34 -4.78 -19.05
N ALA A 355 8.66 -4.84 -18.94
CA ALA A 355 9.57 -3.86 -19.55
C ALA A 355 9.56 -3.83 -21.09
N ASP A 356 9.29 -4.95 -21.75
CA ASP A 356 9.02 -4.99 -23.20
C ASP A 356 7.58 -4.52 -23.49
N PRO A 357 7.36 -3.38 -24.16
CA PRO A 357 6.02 -2.85 -24.44
C PRO A 357 5.13 -3.80 -25.25
N ARG A 358 5.73 -4.70 -26.05
CA ARG A 358 4.99 -5.71 -26.83
C ARG A 358 4.32 -6.75 -25.94
N ARG A 359 4.79 -6.91 -24.70
CA ARG A 359 4.16 -7.75 -23.65
C ARG A 359 3.45 -6.89 -22.60
N GLY A 360 4.00 -5.72 -22.29
CA GLY A 360 3.59 -4.86 -21.18
C GLY A 360 2.46 -3.89 -21.48
N GLU A 361 1.93 -3.80 -22.69
CA GLU A 361 0.81 -2.89 -23.02
C GLU A 361 -0.32 -3.59 -23.75
N HIS A 362 -1.57 -3.26 -23.41
CA HIS A 362 -2.72 -3.59 -24.25
C HIS A 362 -3.02 -2.43 -25.21
N PRO A 363 -2.72 -2.58 -26.52
CA PRO A 363 -2.77 -1.46 -27.46
C PRO A 363 -4.19 -0.90 -27.65
N ASP A 364 -5.21 -1.77 -27.72
CA ASP A 364 -6.60 -1.33 -27.91
C ASP A 364 -7.20 -0.67 -26.67
N TRP A 365 -6.67 -0.97 -25.47
CA TRP A 365 -7.20 -0.45 -24.20
C TRP A 365 -6.41 0.75 -23.66
N GLY A 366 -5.17 0.93 -24.14
CA GLY A 366 -4.26 1.96 -23.63
C GLY A 366 -3.80 1.72 -22.19
N THR A 367 -3.83 0.47 -21.71
CA THR A 367 -3.46 0.06 -20.35
C THR A 367 -2.12 -0.69 -20.32
N TYR A 368 -1.53 -0.81 -19.13
CA TYR A 368 -0.36 -1.65 -18.89
C TYR A 368 -0.76 -3.07 -18.46
N VAL A 369 0.08 -4.04 -18.81
CA VAL A 369 -0.04 -5.45 -18.43
C VAL A 369 1.01 -5.77 -17.37
N PHE A 370 0.60 -6.43 -16.29
CA PHE A 370 1.50 -6.83 -15.22
C PHE A 370 2.63 -7.75 -15.71
N ASP A 371 3.81 -7.60 -15.12
CA ASP A 371 4.92 -8.54 -15.29
C ASP A 371 4.74 -9.77 -14.40
N PHE A 372 3.92 -10.72 -14.84
CA PHE A 372 3.63 -11.95 -14.10
C PHE A 372 4.89 -12.81 -13.81
N GLY A 373 5.97 -12.61 -14.57
CA GLY A 373 7.23 -13.33 -14.38
C GLY A 373 8.03 -12.80 -13.19
N ARG A 374 7.75 -11.57 -12.75
CA ARG A 374 8.45 -10.94 -11.64
C ARG A 374 7.88 -11.40 -10.29
N PRO A 375 8.69 -11.98 -9.38
CA PRO A 375 8.20 -12.56 -8.13
C PRO A 375 7.34 -11.61 -7.30
N GLU A 376 7.79 -10.37 -7.09
CA GLU A 376 7.10 -9.41 -6.22
C GLU A 376 5.79 -8.91 -6.84
N VAL A 377 5.71 -8.81 -8.18
CA VAL A 377 4.48 -8.46 -8.90
C VAL A 377 3.48 -9.61 -8.85
N ARG A 378 3.95 -10.85 -9.04
CA ARG A 378 3.12 -12.03 -8.88
C ARG A 378 2.58 -12.13 -7.45
N ASN A 379 3.43 -11.93 -6.45
CA ASN A 379 3.02 -11.91 -5.05
C ASN A 379 2.01 -10.81 -4.76
N PHE A 380 2.20 -9.59 -5.30
CA PHE A 380 1.24 -8.50 -5.15
C PHE A 380 -0.16 -8.92 -5.61
N LEU A 381 -0.27 -9.67 -6.71
CA LEU A 381 -1.55 -10.15 -7.23
C LEU A 381 -2.07 -11.37 -6.46
N VAL A 382 -1.24 -12.39 -6.18
CA VAL A 382 -1.67 -13.59 -5.45
C VAL A 382 -2.15 -13.23 -4.04
N ALA A 383 -1.37 -12.42 -3.30
CA ALA A 383 -1.78 -11.93 -2.00
C ALA A 383 -3.03 -11.05 -2.08
N ASN A 384 -3.26 -10.33 -3.19
CA ASN A 384 -4.49 -9.56 -3.36
C ASN A 384 -5.73 -10.45 -3.50
N ALA A 385 -5.62 -11.58 -4.20
CA ALA A 385 -6.71 -12.54 -4.29
C ALA A 385 -7.05 -13.13 -2.91
N VAL A 386 -6.03 -13.56 -2.16
CA VAL A 386 -6.19 -14.06 -0.78
C VAL A 386 -6.77 -12.99 0.14
N TYR A 387 -6.30 -11.75 0.04
CA TYR A 387 -6.76 -10.61 0.82
C TYR A 387 -8.28 -10.42 0.73
N TRP A 388 -8.88 -10.47 -0.46
CA TRP A 388 -10.33 -10.34 -0.60
C TRP A 388 -11.08 -11.50 0.08
N CYS A 389 -10.55 -12.71 0.00
CA CYS A 389 -11.14 -13.89 0.65
C CYS A 389 -10.99 -13.89 2.18
N GLU A 390 -9.86 -13.42 2.72
CA GLU A 390 -9.58 -13.40 4.16
C GLU A 390 -10.13 -12.14 4.85
N GLU A 391 -9.87 -10.95 4.32
CA GLU A 391 -10.21 -9.68 5.00
C GLU A 391 -11.65 -9.21 4.76
N PHE A 392 -12.25 -9.68 3.66
CA PHE A 392 -13.61 -9.32 3.26
C PHE A 392 -14.54 -10.53 3.11
N HIS A 393 -14.07 -11.72 3.48
CA HIS A 393 -14.83 -12.98 3.43
C HIS A 393 -15.42 -13.31 2.04
N ILE A 394 -14.90 -12.76 0.95
CA ILE A 394 -15.41 -13.01 -0.40
C ILE A 394 -15.37 -14.51 -0.73
N ASP A 395 -16.46 -15.04 -1.30
CA ASP A 395 -16.66 -16.48 -1.54
C ASP A 395 -16.12 -16.97 -2.88
N GLY A 396 -15.84 -16.04 -3.80
CA GLY A 396 -15.28 -16.38 -5.11
C GLY A 396 -14.82 -15.16 -5.89
N LEU A 397 -13.90 -15.40 -6.82
CA LEU A 397 -13.36 -14.39 -7.71
C LEU A 397 -13.67 -14.76 -9.16
N ARG A 398 -14.14 -13.78 -9.95
CA ARG A 398 -14.27 -13.92 -11.40
C ARG A 398 -13.17 -13.11 -12.08
N VAL A 399 -12.43 -13.72 -12.99
CA VAL A 399 -11.41 -13.02 -13.78
C VAL A 399 -11.94 -12.75 -15.19
N ASP A 400 -12.10 -11.49 -15.54
CA ASP A 400 -12.43 -11.07 -16.92
C ASP A 400 -11.23 -11.24 -17.86
N ALA A 401 -11.52 -11.39 -19.15
CA ALA A 401 -10.57 -11.27 -20.23
C ALA A 401 -9.29 -12.13 -20.09
N VAL A 402 -9.39 -13.33 -19.49
CA VAL A 402 -8.25 -14.25 -19.28
C VAL A 402 -7.42 -14.51 -20.55
N ALA A 403 -8.05 -14.48 -21.73
CA ALA A 403 -7.35 -14.60 -23.01
C ALA A 403 -6.31 -13.48 -23.23
N SER A 404 -6.54 -12.26 -22.71
CA SER A 404 -5.60 -11.14 -22.79
C SER A 404 -4.33 -11.39 -21.97
N MET A 405 -4.44 -12.22 -20.93
CA MET A 405 -3.31 -12.65 -20.10
C MET A 405 -2.57 -13.83 -20.75
N LEU A 406 -3.31 -14.83 -21.23
CA LEU A 406 -2.78 -16.11 -21.71
C LEU A 406 -2.03 -16.02 -23.04
N TYR A 407 -2.29 -14.99 -23.85
CA TYR A 407 -1.78 -14.91 -25.21
C TYR A 407 -0.95 -13.65 -25.46
N LEU A 408 0.31 -13.84 -25.87
CA LEU A 408 1.26 -12.80 -26.23
C LEU A 408 0.84 -12.02 -27.50
N ASP A 409 0.00 -12.64 -28.35
CA ASP A 409 -0.53 -12.05 -29.58
C ASP A 409 -1.93 -11.41 -29.41
N TYR A 410 -2.48 -11.37 -28.19
CA TYR A 410 -3.82 -10.82 -27.96
C TYR A 410 -3.91 -9.35 -28.40
N SER A 411 -4.80 -9.05 -29.34
CA SER A 411 -5.02 -7.69 -29.87
C SER A 411 -3.76 -7.08 -30.53
N ARG A 412 -2.87 -7.93 -31.05
CA ARG A 412 -1.62 -7.50 -31.73
C ARG A 412 -1.53 -8.07 -33.15
N ASN A 413 -1.07 -7.26 -34.10
CA ASN A 413 -0.86 -7.71 -35.47
C ASN A 413 0.43 -8.53 -35.61
N GLU A 414 0.62 -9.17 -36.76
CA GLU A 414 1.87 -9.82 -37.11
C GLU A 414 3.04 -8.81 -37.04
N GLY A 415 4.11 -9.19 -36.33
CA GLY A 415 5.29 -8.34 -36.10
C GLY A 415 5.20 -7.42 -34.88
N GLU A 416 4.03 -7.30 -34.23
CA GLU A 416 3.83 -6.46 -33.03
C GLU A 416 3.98 -7.23 -31.71
N TRP A 417 4.24 -8.54 -31.77
CA TRP A 417 4.48 -9.41 -30.61
C TRP A 417 5.69 -10.33 -30.83
N SER A 418 6.09 -11.08 -29.81
CA SER A 418 7.18 -12.06 -29.90
C SER A 418 6.80 -13.36 -29.18
N PRO A 419 7.19 -14.53 -29.72
CA PRO A 419 6.85 -15.82 -29.14
C PRO A 419 7.56 -16.07 -27.82
N ASN A 420 7.02 -17.03 -27.06
CA ASN A 420 7.65 -17.54 -25.84
C ASN A 420 8.93 -18.35 -26.16
N ALA A 421 9.62 -18.80 -25.11
CA ALA A 421 10.88 -19.55 -25.23
C ALA A 421 10.79 -20.85 -26.06
N TYR A 422 9.57 -21.38 -26.29
CA TYR A 422 9.31 -22.58 -27.10
C TYR A 422 8.73 -22.27 -28.50
N GLY A 423 8.66 -21.00 -28.88
CA GLY A 423 8.14 -20.56 -30.18
C GLY A 423 6.61 -20.43 -30.25
N GLY A 424 5.90 -20.64 -29.14
CA GLY A 424 4.44 -20.51 -29.04
C GLY A 424 3.98 -19.09 -28.69
N ARG A 425 2.67 -18.88 -28.74
CA ARG A 425 2.03 -17.59 -28.36
C ARG A 425 1.56 -17.53 -26.92
N GLU A 426 1.68 -18.63 -26.20
CA GLU A 426 1.25 -18.76 -24.81
C GLU A 426 2.16 -17.94 -23.91
N ASN A 427 1.56 -17.11 -23.06
CA ASN A 427 2.27 -16.38 -22.02
C ASN A 427 2.48 -17.27 -20.80
N LEU A 428 3.62 -17.96 -20.76
CA LEU A 428 3.91 -18.96 -19.72
C LEU A 428 3.90 -18.37 -18.30
N ASP A 429 4.34 -17.12 -18.15
CA ASP A 429 4.34 -16.43 -16.86
C ASP A 429 2.91 -16.21 -16.34
N ALA A 430 1.98 -15.82 -17.22
CA ALA A 430 0.58 -15.68 -16.86
C ALA A 430 -0.11 -17.02 -16.57
N VAL A 431 0.26 -18.09 -17.31
CA VAL A 431 -0.23 -19.45 -17.03
C VAL A 431 0.22 -19.89 -15.63
N GLN A 432 1.50 -19.72 -15.30
CA GLN A 432 2.03 -20.06 -13.99
C GLN A 432 1.38 -19.25 -12.87
N PHE A 433 1.22 -17.94 -13.07
CA PHE A 433 0.52 -17.07 -12.13
C PHE A 433 -0.92 -17.54 -11.85
N LEU A 434 -1.70 -17.84 -12.90
CA LEU A 434 -3.07 -18.32 -12.72
C LEU A 434 -3.12 -19.68 -12.02
N GLN A 435 -2.16 -20.57 -12.26
CA GLN A 435 -2.04 -21.84 -11.54
C GLN A 435 -1.71 -21.63 -10.07
N GLU A 436 -0.77 -20.73 -9.76
CA GLU A 436 -0.39 -20.38 -8.39
C GLU A 436 -1.57 -19.75 -7.64
N MET A 437 -2.22 -18.74 -8.22
CA MET A 437 -3.38 -18.08 -7.63
C MET A 437 -4.50 -19.08 -7.29
N ASN A 438 -4.90 -19.95 -8.23
CA ASN A 438 -5.94 -20.95 -7.98
C ASN A 438 -5.53 -22.07 -7.01
N ALA A 439 -4.23 -22.27 -6.77
CA ALA A 439 -3.75 -23.28 -5.83
C ALA A 439 -3.61 -22.73 -4.41
N THR A 440 -3.37 -21.42 -4.29
CA THR A 440 -3.22 -20.72 -3.01
C THR A 440 -4.58 -20.29 -2.43
N VAL A 441 -5.48 -19.78 -3.27
CA VAL A 441 -6.87 -19.43 -2.90
C VAL A 441 -7.72 -20.69 -2.84
#